data_AF-D8T5P9-F1
#
_entry.id   AF-D8T5P9-F1
#
_cell.length_a   1.000
_cell.length_b   1.000
_cell.length_c   1.000
_cell.angle_alpha   90.00
_cell.angle_beta   90.00
_cell.angle_gamma   90.00
#
_symmetry.space_group_name_H-M   'P 1'
#
loop_
_entity.id
_entity.type
_entity.pdbx_description
1 polymer ?
#
loop_
_entity_poly.entity_id
_entity_poly.type
_entity_poly.pdbx_seq_one_letter_code
_entity_poly.pdbx_strand_id
1 'polypeptide(L)' 'NYSLHMQLDCNLVLYSGKTVVWTTNTDNLEDMCFLRIQNDENLVMYDKHFNVIWSYNIYWINKWHVLRIMDILLFII' A
#
# COMPACT_ATOMS: atom_id res chain seq x y z
N ASN A 1 15.37 9.68 -3.30
CA ASN A 1 15.13 8.30 -3.77
C ASN A 1 14.00 7.74 -2.93
N TYR A 2 12.82 7.49 -3.51
CA TYR A 2 11.68 6.96 -2.78
C TYR A 2 11.50 5.47 -3.08
N SER A 3 11.15 4.69 -2.06
CA SER A 3 10.88 3.25 -2.23
C SER A 3 9.79 2.81 -1.27
N LEU A 4 8.86 2.01 -1.77
CA LEU A 4 7.75 1.44 -1.02
C LEU A 4 8.03 -0.04 -0.76
N HIS A 5 7.98 -0.46 0.51
CA HIS A 5 8.34 -1.82 0.93
C HIS A 5 7.18 -2.45 1.68
N MET A 6 6.74 -3.62 1.22
CA MET A 6 5.90 -4.52 2.01
C MET A 6 6.83 -5.36 2.90
N GLN A 7 6.84 -5.09 4.20
CA GLN A 7 7.72 -5.74 5.15
C GLN A 7 7.15 -7.08 5.63
N LEU A 8 8.02 -7.93 6.19
CA LEU A 8 7.65 -9.27 6.66
C LEU A 8 6.74 -9.24 7.89
N ASP A 9 6.74 -8.13 8.64
CA ASP A 9 5.89 -7.87 9.80
C ASP A 9 4.49 -7.34 9.41
N CYS A 10 4.15 -7.38 8.12
CA CYS A 10 2.89 -6.90 7.58
C CYS A 10 2.70 -5.37 7.63
N ASN A 11 3.80 -4.61 7.69
CA ASN A 11 3.78 -3.17 7.55
C ASN A 11 4.15 -2.71 6.13
N LEU A 12 3.33 -1.82 5.54
CA LEU A 12 3.68 -1.15 4.29
C LEU A 12 4.36 0.18 4.62
N VAL A 13 5.63 0.32 4.21
CA VAL A 13 6.46 1.46 4.60
C VAL A 13 7.00 2.19 3.38
N LEU A 14 6.81 3.50 3.36
CA LEU A 14 7.42 4.40 2.39
C LEU A 14 8.71 4.98 2.97
N TYR A 15 9.80 4.83 2.21
CA TYR A 15 11.10 5.37 2.54
C TYR A 15 11.49 6.50 1.60
N SER A 16 12.20 7.50 2.13
CA SER A 16 13.04 8.42 1.38
C SER A 16 14.51 8.15 1.75
N GLY A 17 15.23 7.46 0.87
CA GLY A 17 16.56 6.92 1.17
C GLY A 17 16.49 5.88 2.30
N LYS A 18 17.01 6.22 3.48
CA LYS A 18 16.95 5.37 4.68
C LYS A 18 15.92 5.83 5.71
N THR A 19 15.23 6.95 5.44
CA THR A 19 14.28 7.56 6.37
C THR A 19 12.87 7.05 6.07
N VAL A 20 12.17 6.57 7.10
CA VAL A 20 10.74 6.28 7.02
C VAL A 20 9.97 7.58 6.93
N VAL A 21 9.15 7.74 5.90
CA VAL A 21 8.33 8.94 5.71
C VAL A 21 6.84 8.67 5.94
N TRP A 22 6.38 7.43 5.76
CA TRP A 22 5.00 7.02 6.00
C TRP A 22 4.90 5.51 6.22
N THR A 23 3.89 5.07 6.95
CA THR A 23 3.59 3.66 7.26
C THR A 23 2.08 3.44 7.40
N THR A 24 1.59 2.23 7.07
CA THR A 24 0.21 1.81 7.36
C THR A 24 -0.05 1.58 8.86
N ASN A 25 0.99 1.44 9.68
CA ASN A 25 0.90 1.04 11.10
C ASN A 25 0.11 -0.27 11.29
N THR A 26 0.41 -1.25 10.45
CA THR A 26 -0.21 -2.59 10.46
C THR A 26 0.78 -3.67 10.88
N ASP A 27 1.92 -3.28 11.47
CA ASP A 27 2.91 -4.21 11.98
C ASP A 27 2.31 -5.16 13.03
N ASN A 28 2.74 -6.43 12.99
CA ASN A 28 2.37 -7.49 13.93
C ASN A 28 0.89 -7.85 14.00
N LEU A 29 0.07 -7.43 13.03
CA LEU A 29 -1.33 -7.86 12.95
C LEU A 29 -1.47 -9.29 12.40
N GLU A 30 -0.60 -9.67 11.47
CA GLU A 30 -0.63 -10.96 10.77
C GLU A 30 0.80 -11.34 10.31
N ASP A 31 0.93 -12.52 9.68
CA ASP A 31 2.16 -12.99 9.05
C ASP A 31 1.99 -13.16 7.53
N MET A 32 3.09 -12.95 6.77
CA MET A 32 3.19 -13.21 5.33
C MET A 32 2.21 -12.38 4.46
N CYS A 33 2.12 -11.09 4.74
CA CYS A 33 1.25 -10.20 3.99
C CYS A 33 1.82 -9.80 2.63
N PHE A 34 0.93 -9.54 1.69
CA PHE A 34 1.30 -9.10 0.34
C PHE A 34 0.35 -8.03 -0.19
N LEU A 35 0.88 -7.19 -1.09
CA LEU A 35 0.09 -6.20 -1.81
C LEU A 35 -0.41 -6.75 -3.14
N ARG A 36 -1.65 -6.42 -3.47
CA ARG A 36 -2.25 -6.71 -4.77
C ARG A 36 -3.07 -5.51 -5.25
N ILE A 37 -2.85 -5.13 -6.50
CA ILE A 37 -3.77 -4.25 -7.22
C ILE A 37 -4.88 -5.13 -7.79
N GLN A 38 -6.13 -4.82 -7.41
CA GLN A 38 -7.32 -5.49 -7.92
C GLN A 38 -7.74 -4.88 -9.27
N ASN A 39 -8.67 -5.56 -9.96
CA ASN A 39 -9.18 -5.11 -11.27
C ASN A 39 -9.97 -3.79 -11.20
N ASP A 40 -10.44 -3.42 -10.01
CA ASP A 40 -11.12 -2.15 -9.72
C ASP A 40 -10.14 -1.03 -9.32
N GLU A 41 -8.85 -1.21 -9.63
CA GLU A 41 -7.76 -0.26 -9.37
C GLU A 41 -7.48 -0.01 -7.88
N ASN A 42 -8.05 -0.83 -7.00
CA ASN A 42 -7.82 -0.72 -5.57
C ASN A 42 -6.51 -1.43 -5.16
N LEU A 43 -5.66 -0.74 -4.40
CA LEU A 43 -4.49 -1.34 -3.77
C LEU A 43 -4.90 -1.92 -2.42
N VAL A 44 -4.81 -3.25 -2.31
CA VAL A 44 -5.26 -3.99 -1.13
C VAL A 44 -4.10 -4.82 -0.58
N MET A 45 -3.99 -4.81 0.75
CA MET A 45 -3.09 -5.65 1.52
C MET A 45 -3.85 -6.85 2.06
N TYR A 46 -3.31 -8.03 1.79
CA TYR A 46 -3.87 -9.31 2.18
C TYR A 46 -2.96 -10.06 3.16
N ASP A 47 -3.55 -10.88 4.02
CA ASP A 47 -2.83 -11.95 4.73
C ASP A 47 -2.61 -13.17 3.80
N LYS A 48 -1.91 -14.18 4.31
CA LYS A 48 -1.68 -15.45 3.60
C LYS A 48 -2.94 -16.25 3.23
N HIS A 49 -4.07 -15.97 3.88
CA HIS A 49 -5.37 -16.61 3.63
C HIS A 49 -6.27 -15.79 2.70
N PHE A 50 -5.76 -14.70 2.13
CA PHE A 50 -6.52 -13.74 1.32
C PHE A 50 -7.59 -12.95 2.09
N ASN A 51 -7.46 -12.81 3.41
CA ASN A 51 -8.23 -11.84 4.19
C ASN A 51 -7.69 -10.43 3.95
N VAL A 52 -8.59 -9.45 3.85
CA VAL A 52 -8.22 -8.04 3.70
C VAL A 52 -7.76 -7.48 5.03
N ILE A 53 -6.51 -7.04 5.10
CA ILE A 53 -5.95 -6.36 6.29
C ILE A 53 -6.11 -4.84 6.14
N TRP A 54 -5.86 -4.32 4.95
CA TRP A 54 -5.96 -2.89 4.65
C TRP A 54 -6.33 -2.67 3.18
N SER A 55 -7.11 -1.64 2.89
CA SER A 55 -7.36 -1.21 1.52
C SER A 55 -7.42 0.31 1.44
N TYR A 56 -6.95 0.85 0.31
CA TYR A 56 -7.18 2.24 -0.03
C TYR A 56 -8.57 2.37 -0.65
N ASN A 57 -9.62 2.31 0.20
CA ASN A 57 -11.02 2.27 -0.20
C ASN A 57 -11.41 3.43 -1.16
N ILE A 58 -11.37 3.17 -2.48
CA ILE A 58 -11.61 4.16 -3.55
C ILE A 58 -12.99 4.03 -4.24
N TYR A 59 -13.95 3.32 -3.64
CA TYR A 59 -15.22 2.95 -4.29
C TYR A 59 -16.17 4.10 -4.71
N TRP A 60 -15.76 5.38 -4.68
CA TRP A 60 -16.68 6.50 -4.91
C TRP A 60 -16.22 7.64 -5.83
N ILE A 61 -15.15 7.51 -6.62
CA ILE A 61 -14.78 8.61 -7.54
C ILE A 61 -14.44 8.06 -8.93
N ASN A 62 -15.44 8.12 -9.83
CA ASN A 62 -15.30 7.93 -11.28
C ASN A 62 -14.43 9.03 -11.91
N LYS A 63 -13.12 9.00 -11.64
CA LYS A 63 -12.12 9.75 -12.39
C LYS A 63 -10.85 8.93 -12.42
N TRP A 64 -10.22 8.85 -13.59
CA TRP A 64 -8.88 8.34 -13.77
C TRP A 64 -7.96 8.95 -12.71
N HIS A 65 -7.56 8.17 -11.72
CA HIS A 65 -6.72 8.65 -10.64
C HIS A 65 -5.47 7.79 -10.54
N VAL A 66 -4.37 8.40 -11.00
CA VAL A 66 -3.00 8.09 -10.56
C VAL A 66 -3.03 7.81 -9.07
N LEU A 67 -2.49 6.65 -8.68
CA LEU A 67 -2.36 6.19 -7.31
C LEU A 67 -1.62 7.26 -6.49
N ARG A 68 -2.37 8.14 -5.82
CA ARG A 68 -1.82 9.21 -4.99
C ARG A 68 -1.77 8.71 -3.56
N ILE A 69 -0.78 7.87 -3.27
CA ILE A 69 -0.40 7.53 -1.89
C ILE A 69 0.11 8.83 -1.28
N MET A 70 -0.77 9.53 -0.54
CA MET A 70 -0.51 10.74 0.26
C MET A 70 0.50 11.72 -0.37
N ASP A 71 0.00 12.67 -1.18
CA ASP A 71 0.75 13.85 -1.63
C ASP A 71 2.17 13.66 -2.18
N ILE A 72 2.50 12.48 -2.71
CA ILE A 72 3.68 12.29 -3.55
C ILE A 72 3.20 11.65 -4.84
N LEU A 73 3.20 12.44 -5.92
CA LEU A 73 2.97 11.95 -7.28
C LEU A 73 3.97 10.82 -7.56
N LEU A 74 3.48 9.57 -7.57
CA LEU A 74 4.21 8.47 -8.18
C LEU A 74 3.88 8.50 -9.68
N PHE A 75 4.68 9.23 -10.46
CA PHE A 75 4.75 9.01 -11.90
C PHE A 75 5.45 7.66 -12.10
N ILE A 76 4.70 6.64 -12.53
CA ILE A 76 5.28 5.47 -13.16
C ILE A 76 5.44 5.84 -14.63
N ILE A 77 6.69 5.83 -15.12
CA ILE A 77 7.03 5.92 -16.55
C ILE A 77 6.74 4.56 -17.19
#